data_AF-A0A5J4X6S1-F1
#
_entry.id   AF-A0A5J4X6S1-F1
#
_cell.length_a   1.000
_cell.length_b   1.000
_cell.length_c   1.000
_cell.angle_alpha   90.00
_cell.angle_beta   90.00
_cell.angle_gamma   90.00
#
_symmetry.space_group_name_H-M   'P 1'
#
loop_
_entity.id
_entity.type
_entity.pdbx_description
1 polymer ?
#
loop_
_entity_poly.entity_id
_entity_poly.type
_entity_poly.pdbx_seq_one_letter_code
_entity_poly.pdbx_strand_id
1 'polypeptide(L)'
;MINPINHLIQITWEEKVDMLGCMSLAQIASQIRYKYCYDKFDINASYNIVNGFEQFEVTQYWWNNKVKGYINQDEFAKRNTTNNVTEDDIDWIRDKVAGETCHLCRNEFTKENKPTLDRIDNSIGHTKQNNSIALFDKHLGFESFACTMMSKRQDAISQHNDTKSLYYKQIVNSAFGGEGQNNVKFDKISFNNARQASLKQLKQDHKATRKLSINIYNSDGEVIDEAQYMVSESLRQFKCNKPLQEAVFTLDNSKFWYLNFVYNFLYKCIDMDRVHFCNKDTDSMYLAIAGSKIEGYKQGLKYAIKDQVFYDLHNKD
;
A
#
# COMPACT_ATOMS: atom_id res chain seq x y z
N MET A 1 15.90 -16.39 -21.23
CA MET A 1 14.98 -15.22 -21.29
C MET A 1 13.53 -15.62 -21.65
N ILE A 2 13.31 -16.66 -22.45
CA ILE A 2 11.97 -17.11 -22.85
C ILE A 2 11.20 -17.82 -21.72
N ASN A 3 11.86 -18.66 -20.91
CA ASN A 3 11.17 -19.42 -19.84
C ASN A 3 10.40 -18.54 -18.84
N PRO A 4 10.95 -17.40 -18.36
CA PRO A 4 10.17 -16.47 -17.54
C PRO A 4 8.90 -15.96 -18.25
N ILE A 5 9.01 -15.57 -19.54
CA ILE A 5 7.87 -15.10 -20.33
C ILE A 5 6.80 -16.19 -20.46
N ASN A 6 7.20 -17.44 -20.73
CA ASN A 6 6.27 -18.57 -20.79
C ASN A 6 5.56 -18.80 -19.46
N HIS A 7 6.25 -18.67 -18.33
CA HIS A 7 5.63 -18.76 -17.00
C HIS A 7 4.66 -17.61 -16.73
N LEU A 8 4.99 -16.39 -17.16
CA LEU A 8 4.06 -15.26 -17.05
C LEU A 8 2.79 -15.52 -17.86
N ILE A 9 2.93 -15.94 -19.12
CA ILE A 9 1.79 -16.30 -20.00
C ILE A 9 0.95 -17.39 -19.36
N GLN A 10 1.58 -18.45 -18.86
CA GLN A 10 0.90 -19.53 -18.17
C GLN A 10 0.13 -19.04 -16.93
N ILE A 11 0.76 -18.26 -16.04
CA ILE A 11 0.11 -17.76 -14.83
C ILE A 11 -1.05 -16.83 -15.18
N THR A 12 -0.89 -15.92 -16.14
CA THR A 12 -2.00 -15.05 -16.57
C THR A 12 -3.15 -15.83 -17.18
N TRP A 13 -2.84 -16.91 -17.91
CA TRP A 13 -3.84 -17.80 -18.49
C TRP A 13 -4.58 -18.59 -17.41
N GLU A 14 -3.86 -19.17 -16.43
CA GLU A 14 -4.43 -19.81 -15.24
C GLU A 14 -5.35 -18.85 -14.47
N GLU A 15 -4.94 -17.58 -14.39
CA GLU A 15 -5.74 -16.52 -13.78
C GLU A 15 -6.84 -15.95 -14.69
N LYS A 16 -6.97 -16.41 -15.94
CA LYS A 16 -7.96 -15.93 -16.91
C LYS A 16 -7.93 -14.41 -17.10
N VAL A 17 -6.75 -13.82 -17.05
CA VAL A 17 -6.53 -12.38 -17.28
C VAL A 17 -5.98 -12.18 -18.68
N ASP A 18 -6.60 -11.27 -19.44
CA ASP A 18 -6.12 -10.89 -20.77
C ASP A 18 -4.82 -10.09 -20.66
N MET A 19 -3.71 -10.73 -21.00
CA MET A 19 -2.39 -10.11 -21.02
C MET A 19 -2.28 -9.05 -22.13
N LEU A 20 -2.95 -9.21 -23.27
CA LEU A 20 -2.82 -8.28 -24.40
C LEU A 20 -3.53 -6.95 -24.12
N GLY A 21 -4.65 -6.99 -23.40
CA GLY A 21 -5.31 -5.80 -22.85
C GLY A 21 -4.56 -5.14 -21.70
N CYS A 22 -3.62 -5.83 -21.05
CA CYS A 22 -2.87 -5.37 -19.88
C CYS A 22 -1.36 -5.25 -20.18
N MET A 23 -0.94 -4.10 -20.71
CA MET A 23 0.45 -3.89 -21.17
C MET A 23 1.51 -3.89 -20.06
N SER A 24 1.14 -3.83 -18.78
CA SER A 24 2.08 -3.81 -17.65
C SER A 24 1.78 -4.85 -16.59
N LEU A 25 2.83 -5.33 -15.93
CA LEU A 25 2.71 -6.25 -14.80
C LEU A 25 1.84 -5.69 -13.66
N ALA A 26 1.90 -4.38 -13.41
CA ALA A 26 1.05 -3.72 -12.42
C ALA A 26 -0.45 -3.80 -12.79
N GLN A 27 -0.78 -3.62 -14.07
CA GLN A 27 -2.15 -3.80 -14.54
C GLN A 27 -2.60 -5.25 -14.44
N ILE A 28 -1.75 -6.20 -14.87
CA ILE A 28 -2.03 -7.64 -14.73
C ILE A 28 -2.29 -7.99 -13.26
N ALA A 29 -1.41 -7.57 -12.36
CA ALA A 29 -1.54 -7.83 -10.93
C ALA A 29 -2.81 -7.21 -10.34
N SER A 30 -3.16 -5.98 -10.76
CA SER A 30 -4.40 -5.33 -10.35
C SER A 30 -5.64 -6.10 -10.82
N GLN A 31 -5.65 -6.60 -12.07
CA GLN A 31 -6.76 -7.40 -12.60
C GLN A 31 -6.91 -8.72 -11.84
N ILE A 32 -5.79 -9.43 -11.63
CA ILE A 32 -5.78 -10.66 -10.82
C ILE A 32 -6.35 -10.35 -9.44
N ARG A 33 -5.86 -9.32 -8.74
CA ARG A 33 -6.35 -8.97 -7.41
C ARG A 33 -7.85 -8.71 -7.39
N TYR A 34 -8.37 -7.83 -8.25
CA TYR A 34 -9.79 -7.51 -8.27
C TYR A 34 -10.66 -8.69 -8.67
N LYS A 35 -10.18 -9.58 -9.54
CA LYS A 35 -10.85 -10.86 -9.83
C LYS A 35 -11.09 -11.67 -8.56
N TYR A 36 -10.12 -11.78 -7.66
CA TYR A 36 -10.30 -12.50 -6.38
C TYR A 36 -11.23 -11.75 -5.40
N CYS A 37 -11.33 -10.43 -5.49
CA CYS A 37 -12.22 -9.64 -4.61
C CYS A 37 -13.67 -9.72 -5.03
N TYR A 38 -13.89 -9.79 -6.34
CA TYR A 38 -15.18 -9.73 -6.98
C TYR A 38 -15.53 -11.07 -7.63
N ASP A 39 -14.94 -12.18 -7.16
CA ASP A 39 -15.23 -13.52 -7.71
C ASP A 39 -16.71 -13.89 -7.52
N LYS A 40 -17.30 -13.40 -6.42
CA LYS A 40 -18.71 -13.51 -6.05
C LYS A 40 -19.55 -12.34 -6.56
N PHE A 41 -18.97 -11.39 -7.28
CA PHE A 41 -19.71 -10.25 -7.81
C PHE A 41 -20.53 -10.68 -9.03
N ASP A 42 -21.81 -10.92 -8.79
CA ASP A 42 -22.87 -10.97 -9.80
C ASP A 42 -23.49 -9.58 -9.99
N ILE A 43 -23.44 -9.06 -11.22
CA ILE A 43 -24.05 -7.79 -11.61
C ILE A 43 -25.58 -7.80 -11.52
N ASN A 44 -26.18 -8.99 -11.59
CA ASN A 44 -27.64 -9.17 -11.52
C ASN A 44 -28.12 -9.47 -10.10
N ALA A 45 -27.21 -9.66 -9.15
CA ALA A 45 -27.58 -9.92 -7.76
C ALA A 45 -27.98 -8.63 -7.04
N SER A 46 -29.05 -8.73 -6.24
CA SER A 46 -29.41 -7.69 -5.27
C SER A 46 -28.60 -7.92 -3.99
N TYR A 47 -27.53 -7.15 -3.81
CA TYR A 47 -26.79 -7.11 -2.55
C TYR A 47 -27.57 -6.29 -1.54
N ASN A 48 -28.44 -6.95 -0.78
CA ASN A 48 -29.00 -6.34 0.42
C ASN A 48 -27.86 -6.06 1.41
N ILE A 49 -27.92 -4.94 2.13
CA ILE A 49 -27.02 -4.70 3.26
C ILE A 49 -27.25 -5.85 4.25
N VAL A 50 -26.26 -6.72 4.41
CA VAL A 50 -26.38 -7.87 5.30
C VAL A 50 -26.27 -7.36 6.74
N ASN A 51 -27.42 -6.99 7.32
CA ASN A 51 -27.58 -6.67 8.74
C ASN A 51 -27.59 -7.95 9.60
N GLY A 52 -26.71 -8.91 9.31
CA GLY A 52 -26.59 -10.16 10.07
C GLY A 52 -25.83 -10.01 11.40
N PHE A 53 -25.21 -8.86 11.62
CA PHE A 53 -24.44 -8.56 12.83
C PHE A 53 -25.27 -7.73 13.79
N GLU A 54 -25.15 -8.04 15.08
CA GLU A 54 -25.78 -7.25 16.14
C GLU A 54 -25.32 -5.79 16.08
N GLN A 55 -26.27 -4.88 16.30
CA GLN A 55 -26.02 -3.45 16.35
C GLN A 55 -24.99 -3.14 17.44
N PHE A 56 -24.13 -2.16 17.17
CA PHE A 56 -23.12 -1.75 18.14
C PHE A 56 -23.75 -1.00 19.32
N GLU A 57 -23.52 -1.51 20.53
CA GLU A 57 -23.90 -0.81 21.76
C GLU A 57 -22.72 0.00 22.30
N VAL A 58 -22.92 1.30 22.50
CA VAL A 58 -21.92 2.17 23.13
C VAL A 58 -21.90 1.92 24.63
N THR A 59 -20.83 1.29 25.10
CA THR A 59 -20.54 1.12 26.53
C THR A 59 -19.62 2.23 27.04
N GLN A 60 -19.71 2.57 28.33
CA GLN A 60 -18.81 3.53 28.97
C GLN A 60 -17.35 3.11 28.84
N TYR A 61 -17.06 1.83 29.03
CA TYR A 61 -15.71 1.29 28.88
C TYR A 61 -15.14 1.53 27.48
N TRP A 62 -15.94 1.29 26.43
CA TRP A 62 -15.51 1.56 25.07
C TRP A 62 -15.30 3.06 24.83
N TRP A 63 -16.21 3.90 25.32
CA TRP A 63 -16.14 5.35 25.13
C TRP A 63 -14.91 5.96 25.80
N ASN A 64 -14.62 5.58 27.05
CA ASN A 64 -13.44 6.06 27.77
C ASN A 64 -12.14 5.71 27.04
N ASN A 65 -12.05 4.51 26.46
CA ASN A 65 -10.89 4.11 25.65
C ASN A 65 -10.76 4.93 24.37
N LYS A 66 -11.89 5.27 23.71
CA LYS A 66 -11.90 6.13 22.52
C LYS A 66 -11.48 7.57 22.85
N VAL A 67 -12.03 8.17 23.90
CA VAL A 67 -11.69 9.51 24.37
C VAL A 67 -10.20 9.64 24.65
N LYS A 68 -9.60 8.68 25.37
CA LYS A 68 -8.14 8.63 25.59
C LYS A 68 -7.35 8.62 24.29
N GLY A 69 -7.80 7.82 23.31
CA GLY A 69 -7.20 7.78 21.98
C GLY A 69 -7.26 9.14 21.26
N TYR A 70 -8.41 9.81 21.31
CA TYR A 70 -8.59 11.12 20.68
C TYR A 70 -7.72 12.21 21.32
N ILE A 71 -7.63 12.24 22.65
CA ILE A 71 -6.78 13.16 23.40
C ILE A 71 -5.31 12.96 23.00
N ASN A 72 -4.82 11.72 23.04
CA ASN A 72 -3.43 11.41 22.66
C ASN A 72 -3.10 11.85 21.23
N GLN A 73 -4.02 11.65 20.28
CA GLN A 73 -3.84 12.09 18.90
C GLN A 73 -3.76 13.61 18.77
N ASP A 74 -4.58 14.34 19.53
CA ASP A 74 -4.64 15.80 19.47
C ASP A 74 -3.46 16.44 20.19
N GLU A 75 -3.04 15.90 21.33
CA GLU A 75 -1.83 16.33 22.05
C GLU A 75 -0.57 16.10 21.22
N PHE A 76 -0.43 14.92 20.61
CA PHE A 76 0.70 14.60 19.74
C PHE A 76 0.81 15.57 18.56
N ALA A 77 -0.34 15.97 17.99
CA ALA A 77 -0.42 16.94 16.91
C ALA A 77 -0.41 18.40 17.40
N LYS A 78 -0.24 18.66 18.71
CA LYS A 78 -0.24 19.98 19.35
C LYS A 78 -1.52 20.80 19.09
N ARG A 79 -2.67 20.13 19.04
CA ARG A 79 -3.98 20.78 18.91
C ARG A 79 -4.50 21.22 20.27
N ASN A 80 -5.44 22.16 20.26
CA ASN A 80 -6.16 22.56 21.47
C ASN A 80 -7.14 21.45 21.88
N THR A 81 -6.97 20.91 23.08
CA THR A 81 -7.80 19.83 23.65
C THR A 81 -8.87 20.32 24.63
N THR A 82 -8.93 21.62 24.93
CA THR A 82 -9.81 22.19 25.98
C THR A 82 -11.29 21.86 25.76
N ASN A 83 -11.72 21.80 24.50
CA ASN A 83 -13.13 21.54 24.12
C ASN A 83 -13.31 20.16 23.48
N ASN A 84 -12.36 19.25 23.68
CA ASN A 84 -12.50 17.89 23.17
C ASN A 84 -13.67 17.18 23.85
N VAL A 85 -14.21 16.18 23.16
CA VAL A 85 -15.14 15.23 23.75
C VAL A 85 -14.51 14.55 24.98
N THR A 86 -15.34 14.33 26.00
CA THR A 86 -14.93 13.81 27.31
C THR A 86 -15.65 12.50 27.63
N GLU A 87 -15.22 11.81 28.68
CA GLU A 87 -15.86 10.57 29.15
C GLU A 87 -17.34 10.79 29.55
N ASP A 88 -17.71 12.02 29.92
CA ASP A 88 -19.08 12.41 30.29
C ASP A 88 -20.02 12.55 29.07
N ASP A 89 -19.48 12.59 27.85
CA ASP A 89 -20.25 12.77 26.62
C ASP A 89 -20.84 11.47 26.06
N ILE A 90 -21.04 10.45 26.92
CA ILE A 90 -21.50 9.12 26.50
C ILE A 90 -22.89 9.16 25.84
N ASP A 91 -23.82 9.94 26.38
CA ASP A 91 -25.18 10.00 25.84
C ASP A 91 -25.20 10.65 24.46
N TRP A 92 -24.34 11.67 24.25
CA TRP A 92 -24.17 12.29 22.95
C TRP A 92 -23.67 11.31 21.88
N ILE A 93 -22.67 10.48 22.20
CA ILE A 93 -22.16 9.50 21.23
C ILE A 93 -23.15 8.33 21.03
N ARG A 94 -23.93 7.96 22.05
CA ARG A 94 -25.02 6.97 21.92
C ARG A 94 -26.07 7.45 20.93
N ASP A 95 -26.57 8.67 21.10
CA ASP A 95 -27.55 9.27 20.19
C ASP A 95 -26.98 9.38 18.78
N LYS A 96 -25.71 9.76 18.64
CA LYS A 96 -25.03 9.86 17.35
C LYS A 96 -24.91 8.49 16.65
N VAL A 97 -24.52 7.43 17.37
CA VAL A 97 -24.41 6.07 16.82
C VAL A 97 -25.77 5.49 16.44
N ALA A 98 -26.82 5.82 17.19
CA ALA A 98 -28.18 5.33 16.93
C ALA A 98 -28.87 6.10 15.79
N GLY A 99 -28.61 7.40 15.67
CA GLY A 99 -29.29 8.29 14.72
C GLY A 99 -28.56 8.53 13.40
N GLU A 100 -27.26 8.27 13.33
CA GLU A 100 -26.44 8.51 12.14
C GLU A 100 -25.86 7.21 11.57
N THR A 101 -25.46 7.25 10.30
CA THR A 101 -24.68 6.20 9.64
C THR A 101 -23.27 6.70 9.34
N CYS A 102 -22.36 5.80 8.98
CA CYS A 102 -21.01 6.17 8.56
C CYS A 102 -21.04 7.29 7.50
N HIS A 103 -20.37 8.41 7.78
CA HIS A 103 -20.33 9.55 6.85
C HIS A 103 -19.71 9.19 5.49
N LEU A 104 -18.77 8.23 5.46
CA LEU A 104 -18.04 7.83 4.27
C LEU A 104 -18.81 6.83 3.40
N CYS A 105 -19.37 5.77 4.00
CA CYS A 105 -19.96 4.64 3.26
C CYS A 105 -21.45 4.41 3.52
N ARG A 106 -22.07 5.17 4.41
CA ARG A 106 -23.50 5.10 4.79
C ARG A 106 -23.95 3.79 5.46
N ASN A 107 -23.01 2.92 5.85
CA ASN A 107 -23.33 1.71 6.61
C ASN A 107 -23.67 2.02 8.07
N GLU A 108 -24.50 1.14 8.65
CA GLU A 108 -24.82 1.11 10.08
C GLU A 108 -23.64 0.57 10.91
N PHE A 109 -23.66 0.85 12.21
CA PHE A 109 -22.64 0.44 13.17
C PHE A 109 -22.99 -0.90 13.82
N THR A 110 -22.07 -1.86 13.73
CA THR A 110 -22.26 -3.23 14.24
C THR A 110 -21.12 -3.62 15.18
N LYS A 111 -21.24 -4.76 15.86
CA LYS A 111 -20.14 -5.27 16.72
C LYS A 111 -18.83 -5.50 15.97
N GLU A 112 -18.89 -5.82 14.69
CA GLU A 112 -17.72 -5.92 13.80
C GLU A 112 -17.29 -4.54 13.29
N ASN A 113 -18.26 -3.71 12.88
CA ASN A 113 -18.04 -2.39 12.31
C ASN A 113 -18.24 -1.30 13.36
N LYS A 114 -17.25 -1.18 14.27
CA LYS A 114 -17.31 -0.22 15.38
C LYS A 114 -17.10 1.21 14.89
N PRO A 115 -17.85 2.20 15.42
CA PRO A 115 -17.72 3.60 15.04
C PRO A 115 -16.38 4.21 15.50
N THR A 116 -16.02 5.31 14.87
CA THR A 116 -14.99 6.24 15.34
C THR A 116 -15.40 7.67 15.00
N LEU A 117 -14.93 8.64 15.78
CA LEU A 117 -15.01 10.04 15.38
C LEU A 117 -13.90 10.33 14.39
N ASP A 118 -14.26 10.99 13.30
CA ASP A 118 -13.33 11.50 12.30
C ASP A 118 -13.48 13.02 12.19
N ARG A 119 -12.35 13.72 12.23
CA ARG A 119 -12.29 15.18 12.26
C ARG A 119 -12.72 15.74 10.90
N ILE A 120 -13.56 16.76 10.93
CA ILE A 120 -13.95 17.51 9.72
C ILE A 120 -12.79 18.42 9.31
N ASP A 121 -12.23 19.17 10.27
CA ASP A 121 -11.02 19.96 10.13
C ASP A 121 -9.89 19.35 10.97
N ASN A 122 -8.80 18.94 10.30
CA ASN A 122 -7.63 18.34 10.92
C ASN A 122 -6.76 19.31 11.74
N SER A 123 -7.04 20.61 11.71
CA SER A 123 -6.39 21.62 12.55
C SER A 123 -7.05 21.79 13.91
N ILE A 124 -8.32 21.37 14.05
CA ILE A 124 -9.11 21.46 15.28
C ILE A 124 -9.14 20.09 15.95
N GLY A 125 -9.14 20.06 17.29
CA GLY A 125 -9.28 18.82 18.07
C GLY A 125 -10.63 18.14 17.88
N HIS A 126 -10.80 16.98 18.52
CA HIS A 126 -12.05 16.23 18.48
C HIS A 126 -13.16 16.88 19.34
N THR A 127 -13.71 18.02 18.90
CA THR A 127 -14.86 18.67 19.53
C THR A 127 -16.19 18.13 18.98
N LYS A 128 -17.30 18.27 19.72
CA LYS A 128 -18.62 17.79 19.25
C LYS A 128 -19.04 18.37 17.89
N GLN A 129 -18.65 19.61 17.57
CA GLN A 129 -18.98 20.25 16.28
C GLN A 129 -18.00 19.92 15.15
N ASN A 130 -16.79 19.42 15.45
CA ASN A 130 -15.74 19.16 14.47
C ASN A 130 -15.62 17.67 14.10
N ASN A 131 -16.60 16.83 14.45
CA ASN A 131 -16.50 15.40 14.21
C ASN A 131 -17.70 14.85 13.43
N SER A 132 -17.37 14.04 12.42
CA SER A 132 -18.29 13.11 11.79
C SER A 132 -18.12 11.72 12.42
N ILE A 133 -19.16 10.87 12.32
CA ILE A 133 -19.03 9.47 12.72
C ILE A 133 -18.72 8.62 11.50
N ALA A 134 -17.65 7.83 11.58
CA ALA A 134 -17.14 7.02 10.49
C ALA A 134 -16.88 5.59 10.96
N LEU A 135 -16.79 4.69 9.99
CA LEU A 135 -16.29 3.34 10.21
C LEU A 135 -14.80 3.30 9.95
N PHE A 136 -14.09 2.63 10.84
CA PHE A 136 -12.70 2.25 10.64
C PHE A 136 -12.60 0.75 10.80
N ASP A 137 -12.71 0.04 9.68
CA ASP A 137 -12.59 -1.42 9.64
C ASP A 137 -11.39 -1.83 8.80
N LYS A 138 -10.83 -3.00 9.12
CA LYS A 138 -9.79 -3.63 8.31
C LYS A 138 -10.43 -4.08 6.99
N HIS A 139 -9.94 -3.57 5.87
CA HIS A 139 -10.40 -4.04 4.57
C HIS A 139 -9.88 -5.46 4.33
N LEU A 140 -10.77 -6.45 4.42
CA LEU A 140 -10.45 -7.86 4.15
C LEU A 140 -10.66 -8.26 2.67
N GLY A 141 -11.12 -7.34 1.81
CA GLY A 141 -11.46 -7.67 0.42
C GLY A 141 -10.28 -8.25 -0.38
N PHE A 142 -9.05 -7.93 -0.01
CA PHE A 142 -7.83 -8.44 -0.66
C PHE A 142 -7.22 -9.68 0.02
N GLU A 143 -7.79 -10.17 1.13
CA GLU A 143 -7.25 -11.29 1.89
C GLU A 143 -7.16 -12.56 1.05
N SER A 144 -8.25 -12.92 0.37
CA SER A 144 -8.30 -14.10 -0.52
C SER A 144 -7.19 -14.07 -1.57
N PHE A 145 -6.97 -12.91 -2.20
CA PHE A 145 -5.87 -12.71 -3.14
C PHE A 145 -4.50 -12.92 -2.48
N ALA A 146 -4.24 -12.23 -1.36
CA ALA A 146 -2.94 -12.28 -0.69
C ALA A 146 -2.60 -13.71 -0.22
N CYS A 147 -3.54 -14.38 0.44
CA CYS A 147 -3.40 -15.75 0.92
C CYS A 147 -3.19 -16.74 -0.23
N THR A 148 -3.96 -16.61 -1.32
CA THR A 148 -3.83 -17.50 -2.48
C THR A 148 -2.49 -17.32 -3.18
N MET A 149 -2.06 -16.08 -3.43
CA MET A 149 -0.78 -15.81 -4.09
C MET A 149 0.41 -16.23 -3.23
N MET A 150 0.31 -16.05 -1.91
CA MET A 150 1.36 -16.51 -0.98
C MET A 150 1.43 -18.04 -0.94
N SER A 151 0.30 -18.73 -0.92
CA SER A 151 0.25 -20.20 -0.94
C SER A 151 0.86 -20.74 -2.23
N LYS A 152 0.45 -20.21 -3.40
CA LYS A 152 1.05 -20.56 -4.70
C LYS A 152 2.55 -20.29 -4.76
N ARG A 153 3.01 -19.22 -4.11
CA ARG A 153 4.45 -18.93 -3.98
C ARG A 153 5.16 -19.99 -3.12
N GLN A 154 4.58 -20.38 -1.99
CA GLN A 154 5.14 -21.41 -1.11
C GLN A 154 5.21 -22.77 -1.84
N ASP A 155 4.17 -23.13 -2.61
CA ASP A 155 4.17 -24.33 -3.45
C ASP A 155 5.25 -24.28 -4.53
N ALA A 156 5.46 -23.12 -5.16
CA ALA A 156 6.55 -22.97 -6.13
C ALA A 156 7.93 -23.12 -5.48
N ILE A 157 8.11 -22.61 -4.25
CA ILE A 157 9.36 -22.76 -3.47
C ILE A 157 9.59 -24.24 -3.12
N SER A 158 8.55 -24.96 -2.66
CA SER A 158 8.67 -26.38 -2.32
C SER A 158 9.00 -27.26 -3.53
N GLN A 159 8.60 -26.83 -4.73
CA GLN A 159 8.94 -27.47 -5.99
C GLN A 159 10.28 -27.01 -6.59
N HIS A 160 11.07 -26.20 -5.87
CA HIS A 160 12.31 -25.58 -6.36
C HIS A 160 12.14 -24.80 -7.68
N ASN A 161 10.96 -24.20 -7.87
CA ASN A 161 10.66 -23.37 -9.04
C ASN A 161 10.83 -21.88 -8.72
N ASP A 162 12.09 -21.45 -8.72
CA ASP A 162 12.48 -20.07 -8.40
C ASP A 162 11.79 -19.04 -9.30
N THR A 163 11.58 -19.39 -10.57
CA THR A 163 10.95 -18.48 -11.53
C THR A 163 9.48 -18.24 -11.19
N LYS A 164 8.68 -19.30 -10.94
CA LYS A 164 7.28 -19.14 -10.51
C LYS A 164 7.19 -18.43 -9.15
N SER A 165 8.07 -18.77 -8.20
CA SER A 165 8.12 -18.10 -6.90
C SER A 165 8.37 -16.59 -7.05
N LEU A 166 9.30 -16.21 -7.93
CA LEU A 166 9.60 -14.81 -8.23
C LEU A 166 8.40 -14.10 -8.86
N TYR A 167 7.68 -14.76 -9.77
CA TYR A 167 6.48 -14.19 -10.38
C TYR A 167 5.36 -13.93 -9.37
N TYR A 168 5.03 -14.89 -8.51
CA TYR A 168 4.01 -14.67 -7.48
C TYR A 168 4.41 -13.54 -6.52
N LYS A 169 5.70 -13.46 -6.15
CA LYS A 169 6.24 -12.31 -5.40
C LYS A 169 6.01 -11.00 -6.14
N GLN A 170 6.34 -10.96 -7.43
CA GLN A 170 6.19 -9.78 -8.27
C GLN A 170 4.72 -9.36 -8.43
N ILE A 171 3.79 -10.31 -8.56
CA ILE A 171 2.34 -10.01 -8.64
C ILE A 171 1.87 -9.34 -7.36
N VAL A 172 2.19 -9.89 -6.19
CA VAL A 172 1.78 -9.31 -4.89
C VAL A 172 2.36 -7.90 -4.73
N ASN A 173 3.66 -7.73 -4.98
CA ASN A 173 4.32 -6.43 -4.86
C ASN A 173 3.79 -5.41 -5.88
N SER A 174 3.49 -5.84 -7.11
CA SER A 174 2.98 -4.96 -8.16
C SER A 174 1.53 -4.56 -7.91
N ALA A 175 0.72 -5.43 -7.31
CA ALA A 175 -0.64 -5.10 -6.91
C ALA A 175 -0.63 -4.00 -5.85
N PHE A 176 0.24 -4.11 -4.84
CA PHE A 176 0.46 -3.05 -3.86
C PHE A 176 0.96 -1.74 -4.51
N GLY A 177 2.02 -1.82 -5.33
CA GLY A 177 2.61 -0.65 -5.99
C GLY A 177 1.63 0.08 -6.92
N GLY A 178 0.69 -0.66 -7.51
CA GLY A 178 -0.40 -0.09 -8.31
C GLY A 178 -1.30 0.87 -7.53
N GLU A 179 -1.55 0.63 -6.25
CA GLU A 179 -2.42 1.49 -5.41
C GLU A 179 -1.73 2.76 -4.95
N GLY A 180 -0.45 2.64 -4.61
CA GLY A 180 0.39 3.78 -4.24
C GLY A 180 0.88 4.60 -5.43
N GLN A 181 0.46 4.28 -6.65
CA GLN A 181 0.99 4.92 -7.85
C GLN A 181 0.55 6.38 -7.94
N ASN A 182 1.53 7.28 -7.99
CA ASN A 182 1.28 8.67 -8.29
C ASN A 182 0.78 8.81 -9.74
N ASN A 183 -0.51 9.14 -9.89
CA ASN A 183 -1.14 9.38 -11.17
C ASN A 183 -1.08 10.86 -11.59
N VAL A 184 -0.32 11.71 -10.90
CA VAL A 184 0.02 13.05 -11.37
C VAL A 184 0.79 12.90 -12.68
N LYS A 185 0.13 13.27 -13.79
CA LYS A 185 0.69 13.15 -15.13
C LYS A 185 1.16 14.52 -15.58
N PHE A 186 2.47 14.74 -15.49
CA PHE A 186 3.14 15.88 -16.11
C PHE A 186 3.12 15.73 -17.62
N ASP A 187 3.28 16.85 -18.33
CA ASP A 187 3.46 16.82 -19.78
C ASP A 187 4.69 15.95 -20.11
N LYS A 188 4.55 15.06 -21.08
CA LYS A 188 5.68 14.30 -21.60
C LYS A 188 6.47 15.20 -22.54
N ILE A 189 7.69 15.55 -22.15
CA ILE A 189 8.63 16.30 -23.00
C ILE A 189 9.51 15.30 -23.76
N SER A 190 9.63 15.48 -25.07
CA SER A 190 10.52 14.69 -25.91
C SER A 190 11.29 15.56 -26.88
N PHE A 191 12.54 15.18 -27.15
CA PHE A 191 13.39 15.80 -28.16
C PHE A 191 13.34 14.96 -29.42
N ASN A 192 13.02 15.60 -30.54
CA ASN A 192 12.69 14.92 -31.79
C ASN A 192 13.33 15.68 -32.96
N ASN A 193 13.62 14.97 -34.05
CA ASN A 193 13.91 15.62 -35.31
C ASN A 193 12.63 16.14 -35.98
N ALA A 194 12.80 16.85 -37.10
CA ALA A 194 11.68 17.46 -37.83
C ALA A 194 10.57 16.46 -38.18
N ARG A 195 10.92 15.28 -38.69
CA ARG A 195 9.95 14.25 -39.09
C ARG A 195 9.13 13.75 -37.89
N GLN A 196 9.80 13.38 -36.81
CA GLN A 196 9.14 12.87 -35.60
C GLN A 196 8.29 13.95 -34.92
N ALA A 197 8.76 15.21 -34.93
CA ALA A 197 7.99 16.34 -34.41
C ALA A 197 6.68 16.53 -35.19
N SER A 198 6.74 16.51 -36.53
CA SER A 198 5.55 16.61 -37.39
C SER A 198 4.56 15.47 -37.15
N LEU A 199 5.04 14.23 -37.01
CA LEU A 199 4.16 13.09 -36.70
C LEU A 199 3.48 13.24 -35.33
N LYS A 200 4.18 13.78 -34.32
CA LYS A 200 3.61 13.99 -32.98
C LYS A 200 2.62 15.16 -32.93
N GLN A 201 2.76 16.17 -33.79
CA GLN A 201 1.79 17.27 -33.90
C GLN A 201 0.40 16.79 -34.34
N LEU A 202 0.32 15.67 -35.05
CA LEU A 202 -0.95 15.09 -35.50
C LEU A 202 -1.68 14.32 -34.40
N LYS A 203 -1.05 14.04 -33.26
CA LYS A 203 -1.68 13.30 -32.19
C LYS A 203 -2.60 14.19 -31.36
N GLN A 204 -3.69 13.61 -30.86
CA GLN A 204 -4.66 14.32 -30.03
C GLN A 204 -4.09 14.78 -28.67
N ASP A 205 -3.06 14.10 -28.17
CA ASP A 205 -2.35 14.49 -26.95
C ASP A 205 -1.26 15.55 -27.20
N HIS A 206 -1.11 16.07 -28.42
CA HIS A 206 -0.17 17.15 -28.68
C HIS A 206 -0.56 18.44 -27.94
N LYS A 207 0.42 19.08 -27.29
CA LYS A 207 0.22 20.37 -26.61
C LYS A 207 1.00 21.50 -27.24
N ALA A 208 2.31 21.31 -27.44
CA ALA A 208 3.18 22.35 -27.98
C ALA A 208 4.41 21.75 -28.66
N THR A 209 4.90 22.44 -29.69
CA THR A 209 6.21 22.16 -30.32
C THR A 209 7.07 23.41 -30.26
N ARG A 210 8.32 23.29 -29.84
CA ARG A 210 9.32 24.35 -29.88
C ARG A 210 10.56 23.86 -30.62
N LYS A 211 10.94 24.57 -31.69
CA LYS A 211 12.23 24.36 -32.36
C LYS A 211 13.35 24.87 -31.45
N LEU A 212 14.37 24.05 -31.22
CA LEU A 212 15.51 24.36 -30.34
C LEU A 212 16.76 24.74 -31.13
N SER A 213 16.99 24.11 -32.28
CA SER A 213 18.13 24.40 -33.15
C SER A 213 17.69 24.70 -34.58
N ILE A 214 18.59 25.28 -35.37
CA ILE A 214 18.40 25.55 -36.80
C ILE A 214 19.01 24.39 -37.59
N ASN A 215 18.45 24.06 -38.75
CA ASN A 215 19.06 23.08 -39.66
C ASN A 215 20.39 23.64 -40.16
N ILE A 216 21.44 22.83 -40.16
CA ILE A 216 22.73 23.20 -40.76
C ILE A 216 22.79 22.58 -42.15
N TYR A 217 23.07 23.39 -43.17
CA TYR A 217 23.14 22.97 -44.57
C TYR A 217 24.58 23.06 -45.08
N ASN A 218 24.98 22.16 -45.97
CA ASN A 218 26.23 22.26 -46.72
C ASN A 218 26.08 23.26 -47.89
N SER A 219 27.17 23.52 -48.60
CA SER A 219 27.21 24.40 -49.77
C SER A 219 26.28 23.93 -50.91
N ASP A 220 25.97 22.64 -50.96
CA ASP A 220 25.11 22.03 -51.98
C ASP A 220 23.61 22.04 -51.58
N GLY A 221 23.29 22.61 -50.41
CA GLY A 221 21.93 22.72 -49.88
C GLY A 221 21.41 21.46 -49.16
N GLU A 222 22.25 20.44 -48.96
CA GLU A 222 21.93 19.23 -48.20
C GLU A 222 22.11 19.46 -46.70
N VAL A 223 21.26 18.83 -45.88
CA VAL A 223 21.30 18.96 -44.41
C VAL A 223 22.49 18.18 -43.84
N ILE A 224 23.39 18.87 -43.15
CA ILE A 224 24.50 18.28 -42.38
C ILE A 224 24.02 17.87 -40.99
N ASP A 225 23.15 18.67 -40.37
CA ASP A 225 22.58 18.42 -39.03
C ASP A 225 21.10 18.82 -38.99
N GLU A 226 20.26 17.90 -38.50
CA GLU A 226 18.81 18.09 -38.43
C GLU A 226 18.43 18.95 -37.22
N ALA A 227 17.51 19.90 -37.42
CA ALA A 227 16.98 20.69 -36.33
C ALA A 227 16.30 19.79 -35.28
N GLN A 228 16.56 20.12 -34.03
CA GLN A 228 15.94 19.51 -32.87
C GLN A 228 14.71 20.29 -32.44
N TYR A 229 13.69 19.53 -32.07
CA TYR A 229 12.39 20.02 -31.64
C TYR A 229 12.06 19.43 -30.28
N MET A 230 11.68 20.29 -29.35
CA MET A 230 11.03 19.90 -28.11
C MET A 230 9.54 19.78 -28.36
N VAL A 231 8.97 18.62 -28.11
CA VAL A 231 7.53 18.36 -28.24
C VAL A 231 6.98 18.01 -26.86
N SER A 232 5.92 18.72 -26.47
CA SER A 232 5.16 18.50 -25.25
C SER A 232 3.85 17.77 -25.58
N GLU A 233 3.63 16.61 -24.97
CA GLU A 233 2.42 15.79 -25.12
C GLU A 233 1.67 15.71 -23.77
N SER A 234 0.40 16.10 -23.73
CA SER A 234 -0.52 16.01 -22.59
C SER A 234 -1.24 14.66 -22.59
N LEU A 235 -0.82 13.74 -21.71
CA LEU A 235 -1.47 12.44 -21.60
C LEU A 235 -2.98 12.58 -21.30
N ARG A 236 -3.82 11.80 -22.00
CA ARG A 236 -5.28 11.78 -21.77
C ARG A 236 -5.60 11.56 -20.28
N GLN A 237 -6.52 12.38 -19.76
CA GLN A 237 -6.92 12.39 -18.36
C GLN A 237 -8.12 11.48 -18.16
N PHE A 238 -7.99 10.49 -17.28
CA PHE A 238 -9.10 9.67 -16.80
C PHE A 238 -9.06 9.72 -15.27
N LYS A 239 -10.19 10.06 -14.65
CA LYS A 239 -10.31 10.02 -13.20
C LYS A 239 -10.42 8.56 -12.76
N CYS A 240 -9.40 8.08 -12.06
CA CYS A 240 -9.43 6.76 -11.42
C CYS A 240 -9.14 6.96 -9.93
N ASN A 241 -10.17 6.79 -9.10
CA ASN A 241 -10.04 6.85 -7.65
C ASN A 241 -9.52 5.49 -7.18
N LYS A 242 -8.20 5.37 -7.00
CA LYS A 242 -7.60 4.19 -6.37
C LYS A 242 -7.64 4.33 -4.84
N PRO A 243 -7.80 3.23 -4.08
CA PRO A 243 -7.74 3.23 -2.62
C PRO A 243 -6.31 3.48 -2.11
N LEU A 244 -5.82 4.72 -2.21
CA LEU A 244 -4.48 5.12 -1.75
C LEU A 244 -4.25 4.78 -0.26
N GLN A 245 -5.32 4.80 0.53
CA GLN A 245 -5.30 4.42 1.94
C GLN A 245 -4.75 3.00 2.14
N GLU A 246 -5.06 2.05 1.25
CA GLU A 246 -4.54 0.68 1.33
C GLU A 246 -3.02 0.64 1.21
N ALA A 247 -2.46 1.45 0.31
CA ALA A 247 -1.01 1.55 0.15
C ALA A 247 -0.34 2.15 1.40
N VAL A 248 -0.96 3.18 1.97
CA VAL A 248 -0.48 3.80 3.22
C VAL A 248 -0.51 2.79 4.37
N PHE A 249 -1.65 2.11 4.58
CA PHE A 249 -1.78 1.12 5.65
C PHE A 249 -0.86 -0.09 5.47
N THR A 250 -0.66 -0.57 4.25
CA THR A 250 0.27 -1.67 3.99
C THR A 250 1.70 -1.29 4.40
N LEU A 251 2.16 -0.08 4.07
CA LEU A 251 3.48 0.41 4.44
C LEU A 251 3.61 0.62 5.96
N ASP A 252 2.62 1.23 6.59
CA ASP A 252 2.67 1.50 8.02
C ASP A 252 2.57 0.22 8.85
N ASN A 253 1.72 -0.74 8.44
CA ASN A 253 1.69 -2.07 9.06
C ASN A 253 3.03 -2.80 8.92
N SER A 254 3.69 -2.69 7.76
CA SER A 254 5.02 -3.28 7.56
C SER A 254 6.05 -2.68 8.52
N LYS A 255 6.04 -1.35 8.72
CA LYS A 255 6.90 -0.68 9.71
C LYS A 255 6.56 -1.10 11.13
N PHE A 256 5.28 -1.19 11.47
CA PHE A 256 4.81 -1.61 12.79
C PHE A 256 5.35 -3.01 13.14
N TRP A 257 5.19 -3.98 12.25
CA TRP A 257 5.69 -5.34 12.47
C TRP A 257 7.21 -5.40 12.60
N TYR A 258 7.93 -4.62 11.79
CA TYR A 258 9.38 -4.50 11.92
C TYR A 258 9.79 -3.95 13.29
N LEU A 259 9.17 -2.84 13.72
CA LEU A 259 9.46 -2.24 15.03
C LEU A 259 9.04 -3.16 16.18
N ASN A 260 7.94 -3.89 16.02
CA ASN A 260 7.52 -4.90 16.97
C ASN A 260 8.58 -6.01 17.10
N PHE A 261 9.11 -6.52 15.98
CA PHE A 261 10.23 -7.46 16.02
C PHE A 261 11.45 -6.88 16.73
N VAL A 262 11.83 -5.64 16.43
CA VAL A 262 12.99 -4.99 17.07
C VAL A 262 12.77 -4.83 18.58
N TYR A 263 11.70 -4.16 19.01
CA TYR A 263 11.50 -3.79 20.41
C TYR A 263 10.96 -4.93 21.28
N ASN A 264 10.07 -5.75 20.75
CA ASN A 264 9.43 -6.80 21.53
C ASN A 264 10.11 -8.15 21.42
N PHE A 265 10.93 -8.39 20.40
CA PHE A 265 11.75 -9.61 20.32
C PHE A 265 13.24 -9.30 20.48
N LEU A 266 13.85 -8.56 19.55
CA LEU A 266 15.31 -8.42 19.49
C LEU A 266 15.89 -7.79 20.77
N TYR A 267 15.38 -6.64 21.22
CA TYR A 267 15.85 -5.96 22.44
C TYR A 267 15.62 -6.76 23.72
N LYS A 268 14.65 -7.68 23.75
CA LYS A 268 14.37 -8.53 24.92
C LYS A 268 15.23 -9.79 24.91
N CYS A 269 15.46 -10.36 23.74
CA CYS A 269 16.12 -11.63 23.54
C CYS A 269 17.65 -11.53 23.43
N ILE A 270 18.14 -10.44 22.85
CA ILE A 270 19.55 -10.26 22.48
C ILE A 270 20.24 -9.24 23.38
N ASP A 271 21.50 -9.54 23.70
CA ASP A 271 22.46 -8.65 24.30
C ASP A 271 22.92 -7.61 23.27
N MET A 272 22.40 -6.39 23.42
CA MET A 272 22.68 -5.30 22.49
C MET A 272 24.09 -4.73 22.66
N ASP A 273 24.80 -5.03 23.74
CA ASP A 273 26.24 -4.68 23.87
C ASP A 273 27.11 -5.56 22.98
N ARG A 274 26.56 -6.69 22.51
CA ARG A 274 27.21 -7.62 21.57
C ARG A 274 26.72 -7.46 20.13
N VAL A 275 25.78 -6.57 19.86
CA VAL A 275 25.18 -6.41 18.53
C VAL A 275 25.24 -4.96 18.09
N HIS A 276 25.83 -4.75 16.91
CA HIS A 276 25.84 -3.47 16.24
C HIS A 276 24.88 -3.47 15.04
N PHE A 277 23.98 -2.50 14.98
CA PHE A 277 23.11 -2.30 13.82
C PHE A 277 23.89 -1.64 12.69
N CYS A 278 24.10 -2.37 11.58
CA CYS A 278 24.84 -1.86 10.43
C CYS A 278 23.94 -1.09 9.47
N ASN A 279 22.83 -1.70 9.06
CA ASN A 279 21.89 -1.10 8.12
C ASN A 279 20.49 -1.70 8.27
N LYS A 280 19.49 -0.97 7.80
CA LYS A 280 18.09 -1.38 7.71
C LYS A 280 17.55 -1.03 6.33
N ASP A 281 16.85 -1.96 5.70
CA ASP A 281 16.13 -1.71 4.45
C ASP A 281 14.80 -2.48 4.44
N THR A 282 13.69 -1.74 4.43
CA THR A 282 12.30 -2.21 4.24
C THR A 282 11.88 -3.40 5.10
N ASP A 283 12.25 -4.62 4.71
CA ASP A 283 11.94 -5.91 5.34
C ASP A 283 13.18 -6.67 5.86
N SER A 284 14.35 -6.03 5.84
CA SER A 284 15.64 -6.63 6.19
C SER A 284 16.41 -5.82 7.24
N MET A 285 17.31 -6.51 7.93
CA MET A 285 18.16 -5.96 8.98
C MET A 285 19.55 -6.56 8.88
N TYR A 286 20.58 -5.71 8.87
CA TYR A 286 21.96 -6.13 8.82
C TYR A 286 22.60 -5.85 10.18
N LEU A 287 23.04 -6.92 10.84
CA LEU A 287 23.61 -6.89 12.18
C LEU A 287 25.06 -7.39 12.14
N ALA A 288 25.94 -6.71 12.87
CA ALA A 288 27.25 -7.24 13.23
C ALA A 288 27.20 -7.77 14.66
N ILE A 289 27.52 -9.06 14.84
CA ILE A 289 27.37 -9.76 16.11
C ILE A 289 28.76 -10.13 16.63
N ALA A 290 29.10 -9.65 17.82
CA ALA A 290 30.29 -10.03 18.54
C ALA A 290 30.13 -11.45 19.11
N GLY A 291 31.17 -12.27 18.98
CA GLY A 291 31.17 -13.59 19.59
C GLY A 291 32.45 -14.40 19.37
N SER A 292 32.33 -15.72 19.25
CA SER A 292 33.45 -16.64 19.27
C SER A 292 34.29 -16.58 18.00
N LYS A 293 35.60 -16.30 18.14
CA LYS A 293 36.57 -16.40 17.04
C LYS A 293 36.72 -17.82 16.50
N ILE A 294 36.40 -18.83 17.31
CA ILE A 294 36.53 -20.25 16.94
C ILE A 294 35.36 -20.69 16.08
N GLU A 295 34.12 -20.36 16.48
CA GLU A 295 32.93 -20.71 15.70
C GLU A 295 32.71 -19.78 14.50
N GLY A 296 33.20 -18.54 14.59
CA GLY A 296 33.10 -17.54 13.51
C GLY A 296 31.65 -17.30 13.13
N TYR A 297 31.35 -17.28 11.82
CA TYR A 297 29.99 -17.05 11.31
C TYR A 297 28.99 -18.15 11.68
N LYS A 298 29.46 -19.37 12.01
CA LYS A 298 28.57 -20.50 12.36
C LYS A 298 27.89 -20.33 13.72
N GLN A 299 28.33 -19.37 14.53
CA GLN A 299 27.75 -19.11 15.84
C GLN A 299 26.31 -18.57 15.76
N GLY A 300 25.92 -17.95 14.64
CA GLY A 300 24.63 -17.25 14.53
C GLY A 300 24.42 -16.23 15.66
N LEU A 301 23.33 -16.39 16.41
CA LEU A 301 22.99 -15.56 17.58
C LEU A 301 23.43 -16.18 18.92
N LYS A 302 23.98 -17.40 18.93
CA LYS A 302 24.22 -18.21 20.13
C LYS A 302 24.88 -17.45 21.29
N TYR A 303 25.92 -16.67 21.01
CA TYR A 303 26.67 -15.92 22.04
C TYR A 303 26.13 -14.51 22.32
N ALA A 304 25.10 -14.07 21.58
CA ALA A 304 24.44 -12.79 21.79
C ALA A 304 23.06 -12.95 22.42
N ILE A 305 22.54 -14.18 22.59
CA ILE A 305 21.28 -14.42 23.32
C ILE A 305 21.52 -14.15 24.80
N LYS A 306 20.75 -13.23 25.39
CA LYS A 306 20.78 -12.95 26.84
C LYS A 306 19.68 -13.67 27.61
N ASP A 307 18.57 -13.99 26.95
CA ASP A 307 17.44 -14.69 27.54
C ASP A 307 17.09 -15.92 26.67
N GLN A 308 17.67 -17.06 27.06
CA GLN A 308 17.50 -18.32 26.34
C GLN A 308 16.06 -18.83 26.44
N VAL A 309 15.40 -18.66 27.60
CA VAL A 309 14.02 -19.13 27.81
C VAL A 309 13.07 -18.33 26.91
N PHE A 310 13.25 -17.01 26.83
CA PHE A 310 12.48 -16.17 25.93
C PHE A 310 12.73 -16.53 24.46
N TYR A 311 13.99 -16.77 24.07
CA TYR A 311 14.34 -17.20 22.72
C TYR A 311 13.64 -18.52 22.35
N ASP A 312 13.77 -19.56 23.18
CA ASP A 312 13.20 -20.88 22.92
C ASP A 312 11.66 -20.87 22.89
N LEU A 313 11.03 -19.96 23.65
CA LEU A 313 9.57 -19.79 23.62
C LEU A 313 9.06 -19.25 22.28
N HIS A 314 9.82 -18.34 21.66
CA HIS A 314 9.42 -17.64 20.43
C HIS A 314 10.05 -18.24 19.17
N ASN A 315 11.08 -19.08 19.32
CA ASN A 315 11.74 -19.81 18.25
C ASN A 315 11.27 -21.26 18.26
N LYS A 316 9.97 -21.46 18.00
CA LYS A 316 9.38 -22.78 17.79
C LYS A 316 9.15 -22.98 16.29
N ASP A 317 9.71 -24.07 15.78
CA ASP A 317 9.59 -24.52 14.38
C ASP A 317 8.14 -24.59 13.90
#